data_AF-A0A4R5B2B9-F1
#
_entry.id   AF-A0A4R5B2B9-F1
#
_cell.length_a   1.000
_cell.length_b   1.000
_cell.length_c   1.000
_cell.angle_alpha   90.00
_cell.angle_beta   90.00
_cell.angle_gamma   90.00
#
_symmetry.space_group_name_H-M   'P 1'
#
loop_
_entity.id
_entity.type
_entity.pdbx_description
1 polymer ?
#
loop_
_entity_poly.entity_id
_entity_poly.type
_entity_poly.pdbx_seq_one_letter_code
_entity_poly.pdbx_strand_id
1 'polypeptide(L)'
;MAAGLPDPREIEELLLGGELRYNRVEAVRLSGVSRDFAGRIWRAFGYPSMPDETVAYTEGDVAALDRLRRLVDDGILDEDGVIRLVRAFGQTMTRLAEWQVNLLRSMLTPDLYETPSAEAVATVVDIAEKHIGEFEPLVVHAWRRQLAAAGTRALAAAATRENGDPAARPMTTVGFADMVSFTQVSRELEEIELARVVEWFEETAADIIASCGGRLVKTLGDEVLFSAETPEVGAEIALTVAAAIQDETEVPDVRVGVAHGPVLPLMGDVFGTTVNLAARLTSLARPGAVVIDGELAARLEDLPGYEVTRIVRRPVRGLGIVQPYVLRRSGGPGTAG
;
A
#
# COMPACT_ATOMS: atom_id res chain seq x y z
N MET A 1 4.36 37.16 -25.13
CA MET A 1 3.45 37.42 -24.01
C MET A 1 3.76 36.38 -22.96
N ALA A 2 4.06 36.77 -21.72
CA ALA A 2 4.28 35.79 -20.66
C ALA A 2 2.98 34.97 -20.53
N ALA A 3 3.07 33.65 -20.70
CA ALA A 3 1.93 32.78 -20.50
C ALA A 3 1.49 32.93 -19.03
N GLY A 4 0.25 33.36 -18.81
CA GLY A 4 -0.34 33.37 -17.48
C GLY A 4 -0.50 31.95 -16.98
N LEU A 5 -0.69 31.79 -15.67
CA LEU A 5 -1.11 30.50 -15.11
C LEU A 5 -2.43 30.07 -15.79
N PRO A 6 -2.60 28.78 -16.15
CA PRO A 6 -3.85 28.28 -16.72
C PRO A 6 -5.02 28.51 -15.75
N ASP A 7 -6.24 28.67 -16.27
CA ASP A 7 -7.43 28.83 -15.43
C ASP A 7 -7.63 27.57 -14.56
N PRO A 8 -7.69 27.68 -13.22
CA PRO A 8 -7.96 26.53 -12.36
C PRO A 8 -9.19 25.73 -12.76
N ARG A 9 -10.22 26.39 -13.31
CA ARG A 9 -11.43 25.72 -13.79
C ARG A 9 -11.17 24.85 -15.02
N GLU A 10 -10.36 25.33 -15.97
CA GLU A 10 -10.01 24.56 -17.17
C GLU A 10 -9.20 23.30 -16.80
N ILE A 11 -8.29 23.43 -15.83
CA ILE A 11 -7.54 22.28 -15.29
C ILE A 11 -8.49 21.27 -14.63
N GLU A 12 -9.44 21.75 -13.82
CA GLU A 12 -10.41 20.88 -13.15
C GLU A 12 -11.31 20.13 -14.16
N GLU A 13 -11.84 20.83 -15.15
CA GLU A 13 -12.68 20.24 -16.21
C GLU A 13 -11.89 19.23 -17.07
N LEU A 14 -10.61 19.51 -17.35
CA LEU A 14 -9.71 18.57 -18.02
C LEU A 14 -9.53 17.28 -17.20
N LEU A 15 -9.21 17.40 -15.91
CA LEU A 15 -8.96 16.24 -15.02
C LEU A 15 -10.23 15.42 -14.74
N LEU A 16 -11.39 16.06 -14.73
CA LEU A 16 -12.68 15.38 -14.58
C LEU A 16 -13.20 14.79 -15.90
N GLY A 17 -12.56 15.10 -17.03
CA GLY A 17 -12.94 14.59 -18.35
C GLY A 17 -14.23 15.20 -18.89
N GLY A 18 -14.61 16.41 -18.44
CA GLY A 18 -15.82 17.08 -18.89
C GLY A 18 -16.12 18.39 -18.17
N GLU A 19 -16.98 19.20 -18.78
CA GLU A 19 -17.39 20.50 -18.24
C GLU A 19 -18.17 20.37 -16.92
N LEU A 20 -17.93 21.31 -15.99
CA LEU A 20 -18.74 21.48 -14.79
C LEU A 20 -20.08 22.11 -15.18
N ARG A 21 -21.14 21.32 -15.17
CA ARG A 21 -22.48 21.70 -15.69
C ARG A 21 -23.57 21.75 -14.63
N TYR A 22 -23.46 20.90 -13.60
CA TYR A 22 -24.54 20.67 -12.66
C TYR A 22 -24.19 21.14 -11.26
N ASN A 23 -25.19 21.65 -10.56
CA ASN A 23 -25.13 21.80 -9.11
C ASN A 23 -25.54 20.50 -8.40
N ARG A 24 -25.43 20.48 -7.07
CA ARG A 24 -25.69 19.28 -6.26
C ARG A 24 -27.12 18.77 -6.42
N VAL A 25 -28.09 19.67 -6.47
CA VAL A 25 -29.53 19.34 -6.58
C VAL A 25 -29.82 18.71 -7.94
N GLU A 26 -29.25 19.26 -9.01
CA GLU A 26 -29.38 18.76 -10.37
C GLU A 26 -28.73 17.39 -10.53
N ALA A 27 -27.51 17.22 -10.02
CA ALA A 27 -26.79 15.95 -10.11
C ALA A 27 -27.53 14.80 -9.42
N VAL A 28 -28.09 15.03 -8.23
CA VAL A 28 -28.93 14.05 -7.51
C VAL A 28 -30.20 13.75 -8.30
N ARG A 29 -30.89 14.78 -8.80
CA ARG A 29 -32.13 14.61 -9.58
C ARG A 29 -31.90 13.79 -10.86
N LEU A 30 -30.82 14.08 -11.58
CA LEU A 30 -30.51 13.44 -12.87
C LEU A 30 -30.05 11.98 -12.71
N SER A 31 -29.37 11.65 -11.60
CA SER A 31 -28.90 10.28 -11.33
C SER A 31 -29.96 9.37 -10.71
N GLY A 32 -31.07 9.93 -10.21
CA GLY A 32 -32.18 9.18 -9.63
C GLY A 32 -31.92 8.62 -8.24
N VAL A 33 -30.80 8.97 -7.60
CA VAL A 33 -30.49 8.60 -6.21
C VAL A 33 -31.20 9.52 -5.22
N SER A 34 -31.41 9.05 -3.99
CA SER A 34 -31.88 9.92 -2.92
C SER A 34 -30.79 10.92 -2.49
N ARG A 35 -31.20 12.10 -2.00
CA ARG A 35 -30.27 13.13 -1.52
C ARG A 35 -29.39 12.61 -0.37
N ASP A 36 -29.96 11.81 0.53
CA ASP A 36 -29.21 11.21 1.64
C ASP A 36 -28.15 10.23 1.12
N PHE A 37 -28.54 9.34 0.21
CA PHE A 37 -27.63 8.34 -0.34
C PHE A 37 -26.49 8.98 -1.14
N ALA A 38 -26.78 9.95 -2.01
CA ALA A 38 -25.73 10.74 -2.71
C ALA A 38 -24.79 11.43 -1.72
N GLY A 39 -25.33 12.04 -0.67
CA GLY A 39 -24.54 12.68 0.37
C GLY A 39 -23.63 11.71 1.14
N ARG A 40 -24.06 10.45 1.32
CA ARG A 40 -23.22 9.38 1.89
C ARG A 40 -22.13 8.93 0.90
N ILE A 41 -22.47 8.79 -0.39
CA ILE A 41 -21.54 8.40 -1.46
C ILE A 41 -20.40 9.43 -1.59
N TRP A 42 -20.72 10.72 -1.73
CA TRP A 42 -19.68 11.75 -1.89
C TRP A 42 -18.75 11.86 -0.68
N ARG A 43 -19.31 11.77 0.55
CA ARG A 43 -18.48 11.69 1.77
C ARG A 43 -17.59 10.46 1.81
N ALA A 44 -18.07 9.33 1.26
CA ALA A 44 -17.28 8.11 1.19
C ALA A 44 -16.16 8.19 0.14
N PHE A 45 -16.39 8.86 -1.00
CA PHE A 45 -15.33 9.18 -1.97
C PHE A 45 -14.31 10.19 -1.43
N GLY A 46 -14.69 10.97 -0.41
CA GLY A 46 -13.84 12.02 0.16
C GLY A 46 -13.99 13.38 -0.52
N TYR A 47 -15.07 13.59 -1.28
CA TYR A 47 -15.32 14.86 -1.96
C TYR A 47 -15.59 15.99 -0.96
N PRO A 48 -15.10 17.22 -1.22
CA PRO A 48 -15.37 18.36 -0.38
C PRO A 48 -16.88 18.67 -0.33
N SER A 49 -17.35 19.15 0.80
CA SER A 49 -18.74 19.59 0.93
C SER A 49 -18.90 20.98 0.32
N MET A 50 -19.58 21.04 -0.83
CA MET A 50 -19.91 22.28 -1.51
C MET A 50 -21.34 22.75 -1.21
N PRO A 51 -21.62 24.07 -1.29
CA PRO A 51 -22.98 24.60 -1.29
C PRO A 51 -23.85 23.97 -2.39
N ASP A 52 -25.15 23.89 -2.17
CA ASP A 52 -26.07 23.17 -3.07
C ASP A 52 -26.19 23.85 -4.44
N GLU A 53 -25.91 25.15 -4.52
CA GLU A 53 -26.01 26.00 -5.71
C GLU A 53 -24.73 26.02 -6.54
N THR A 54 -23.61 25.54 -6.00
CA THR A 54 -22.32 25.56 -6.69
C THR A 54 -22.32 24.57 -7.86
N VAL A 55 -21.98 25.06 -9.06
CA VAL A 55 -21.78 24.23 -10.25
C VAL A 55 -20.42 23.54 -10.12
N ALA A 56 -20.44 22.25 -9.78
CA ALA A 56 -19.25 21.48 -9.39
C ALA A 56 -19.30 20.01 -9.87
N TYR A 57 -20.30 19.64 -10.68
CA TYR A 57 -20.48 18.26 -11.12
C TYR A 57 -20.57 18.17 -12.65
N THR A 58 -19.95 17.11 -13.18
CA THR A 58 -19.93 16.76 -14.60
C THR A 58 -21.03 15.75 -14.95
N GLU A 59 -21.18 15.42 -16.24
CA GLU A 59 -21.98 14.27 -16.66
C GLU A 59 -21.43 12.93 -16.14
N GLY A 60 -20.11 12.85 -15.95
CA GLY A 60 -19.43 11.69 -15.37
C GLY A 60 -19.88 11.41 -13.94
N ASP A 61 -20.02 12.44 -13.11
CA ASP A 61 -20.49 12.34 -11.73
C ASP A 61 -21.92 11.80 -11.65
N VAL A 62 -22.82 12.33 -12.49
CA VAL A 62 -24.21 11.87 -12.59
C VAL A 62 -24.26 10.40 -13.02
N ALA A 63 -23.48 10.04 -14.04
CA ALA A 63 -23.39 8.66 -14.52
C ALA A 63 -22.80 7.71 -13.47
N ALA A 64 -21.85 8.17 -12.65
CA ALA A 64 -21.28 7.38 -11.55
C ALA A 64 -22.34 7.09 -10.48
N LEU A 65 -23.10 8.11 -10.04
CA LEU A 65 -24.21 7.92 -9.10
C LEU A 65 -25.28 6.96 -9.64
N ASP A 66 -25.64 7.08 -10.91
CA ASP A 66 -26.59 6.18 -11.56
C ASP A 66 -26.08 4.73 -11.63
N ARG A 67 -24.79 4.51 -11.91
CA ARG A 67 -24.17 3.17 -11.89
C ARG A 67 -24.21 2.57 -10.48
N LEU A 68 -23.91 3.35 -9.44
CA LEU A 68 -23.95 2.90 -8.05
C LEU A 68 -25.39 2.58 -7.61
N ARG A 69 -26.37 3.39 -8.03
CA ARG A 69 -27.80 3.12 -7.80
C ARG A 69 -28.23 1.78 -8.39
N ARG A 70 -27.83 1.49 -9.63
CA ARG A 70 -28.16 0.22 -10.30
C ARG A 70 -27.64 -1.00 -9.56
N LEU A 71 -26.48 -0.92 -8.90
CA LEU A 71 -26.00 -2.02 -8.05
C LEU A 71 -26.96 -2.33 -6.90
N VAL A 72 -27.65 -1.32 -6.37
CA VAL A 72 -28.66 -1.46 -5.31
C VAL A 72 -29.96 -1.99 -5.88
N ASP A 73 -30.45 -1.37 -6.96
CA ASP A 73 -31.71 -1.75 -7.59
C ASP A 73 -31.69 -3.20 -8.12
N ASP A 74 -30.55 -3.64 -8.66
CA ASP A 74 -30.34 -5.00 -9.17
C ASP A 74 -30.06 -6.02 -8.04
N GLY A 75 -30.00 -5.57 -6.78
CA GLY A 75 -29.76 -6.43 -5.61
C GLY A 75 -28.34 -6.99 -5.49
N ILE A 76 -27.38 -6.42 -6.22
CA ILE A 76 -25.96 -6.82 -6.17
C ILE A 76 -25.32 -6.40 -4.84
N LEU A 77 -25.65 -5.20 -4.34
CA LEU A 77 -25.21 -4.66 -3.07
C LEU A 77 -26.36 -3.92 -2.38
N ASP A 78 -26.37 -3.89 -1.05
CA ASP A 78 -27.17 -2.92 -0.30
C ASP A 78 -26.49 -1.54 -0.26
N GLU A 79 -27.19 -0.51 0.21
CA GLU A 79 -26.61 0.83 0.32
C GLU A 79 -25.32 0.82 1.17
N ASP A 80 -25.28 0.07 2.26
CA ASP A 80 -24.11 -0.02 3.12
C ASP A 80 -22.92 -0.70 2.42
N GLY A 81 -23.18 -1.70 1.58
CA GLY A 81 -22.21 -2.35 0.71
C GLY A 81 -21.63 -1.38 -0.32
N VAL A 82 -22.48 -0.57 -0.95
CA VAL A 82 -22.04 0.50 -1.85
C VAL A 82 -21.17 1.52 -1.10
N ILE A 83 -21.56 1.95 0.10
CA ILE A 83 -20.75 2.89 0.89
C ILE A 83 -19.38 2.30 1.27
N ARG A 84 -19.31 1.01 1.62
CA ARG A 84 -18.03 0.32 1.87
C ARG A 84 -17.15 0.27 0.61
N LEU A 85 -17.75 -0.07 -0.52
CA LEU A 85 -17.06 -0.12 -1.82
C LEU A 85 -16.49 1.24 -2.20
N VAL A 86 -17.33 2.27 -2.20
CA VAL A 86 -16.98 3.65 -2.54
C VAL A 86 -15.87 4.17 -1.62
N ARG A 87 -15.93 3.87 -0.32
CA ARG A 87 -14.89 4.27 0.63
C ARG A 87 -13.53 3.65 0.32
N ALA A 88 -13.51 2.38 -0.05
CA ALA A 88 -12.27 1.72 -0.45
C ALA A 88 -11.69 2.36 -1.71
N PHE A 89 -12.53 2.65 -2.72
CA PHE A 89 -12.11 3.38 -3.91
C PHE A 89 -11.57 4.77 -3.57
N GLY A 90 -12.30 5.56 -2.78
CA GLY A 90 -11.88 6.91 -2.39
C GLY A 90 -10.49 6.92 -1.75
N GLN A 91 -10.27 6.05 -0.76
CA GLN A 91 -8.97 5.97 -0.07
C GLN A 91 -7.81 5.58 -1.00
N THR A 92 -8.03 4.65 -1.93
CA THR A 92 -7.00 4.24 -2.89
C THR A 92 -6.74 5.33 -3.94
N MET A 93 -7.80 5.94 -4.49
CA MET A 93 -7.68 6.94 -5.55
C MET A 93 -7.09 8.25 -5.03
N THR A 94 -7.40 8.68 -3.80
CA THR A 94 -6.75 9.86 -3.18
C THR A 94 -5.24 9.67 -3.10
N ARG A 95 -4.77 8.51 -2.59
CA ARG A 95 -3.34 8.22 -2.49
C ARG A 95 -2.66 8.18 -3.87
N LEU A 96 -3.32 7.57 -4.86
CA LEU A 96 -2.80 7.52 -6.23
C LEU A 96 -2.68 8.92 -6.83
N ALA A 97 -3.72 9.76 -6.68
CA ALA A 97 -3.72 11.12 -7.20
C ALA A 97 -2.64 11.98 -6.53
N GLU A 98 -2.49 11.90 -5.20
CA GLU A 98 -1.42 12.61 -4.48
C GLU A 98 -0.03 12.18 -4.96
N TRP A 99 0.20 10.86 -5.13
CA TRP A 99 1.45 10.33 -5.67
C TRP A 99 1.73 10.84 -7.10
N GLN A 100 0.73 10.81 -7.98
CA GLN A 100 0.87 11.31 -9.36
C GLN A 100 1.20 12.80 -9.41
N VAL A 101 0.53 13.61 -8.57
CA VAL A 101 0.81 15.06 -8.48
C VAL A 101 2.22 15.30 -7.95
N ASN A 102 2.68 14.54 -6.96
CA ASN A 102 4.04 14.64 -6.44
C ASN A 102 5.10 14.25 -7.49
N LEU A 103 4.86 13.17 -8.24
CA LEU A 103 5.74 12.73 -9.33
C LEU A 103 5.82 13.78 -10.45
N LEU A 104 4.69 14.38 -10.83
CA LEU A 104 4.70 15.47 -11.81
C LEU A 104 5.43 16.70 -11.27
N ARG A 105 5.26 17.04 -9.99
CA ARG A 105 5.99 18.16 -9.36
C ARG A 105 7.49 17.92 -9.37
N SER A 106 7.97 16.71 -9.07
CA SER A 106 9.40 16.40 -9.06
C SER A 106 10.04 16.47 -10.46
N MET A 107 9.26 16.28 -11.52
CA MET A 107 9.71 16.53 -12.90
C MET A 107 9.83 18.02 -13.24
N LEU A 108 9.08 18.89 -12.55
CA LEU A 108 9.05 20.33 -12.83
C LEU A 108 10.17 21.10 -12.15
N THR A 109 10.39 20.84 -10.87
CA THR A 109 11.41 21.53 -10.06
C THR A 109 12.22 20.51 -9.27
N PRO A 110 13.56 20.48 -9.41
CA PRO A 110 14.44 19.65 -8.59
C PRO A 110 14.36 20.00 -7.10
N ASP A 111 14.02 21.24 -6.78
CA ASP A 111 13.78 21.73 -5.43
C ASP A 111 12.28 21.70 -5.10
N LEU A 112 11.91 20.88 -4.11
CA LEU A 112 10.53 20.72 -3.66
C LEU A 112 9.98 21.97 -2.97
N TYR A 113 10.85 22.91 -2.56
CA TYR A 113 10.46 24.18 -1.93
C TYR A 113 10.28 25.33 -2.91
N GLU A 114 10.69 25.15 -4.17
CA GLU A 114 10.53 26.17 -5.20
C GLU A 114 9.14 26.07 -5.84
N THR A 115 8.45 27.22 -5.95
CA THR A 115 7.16 27.27 -6.63
C THR A 115 7.38 27.12 -8.14
N PRO A 116 6.70 26.18 -8.82
CA PRO A 116 6.84 26.01 -10.26
C PRO A 116 6.52 27.30 -11.01
N SER A 117 7.31 27.62 -12.04
CA SER A 117 7.02 28.75 -12.91
C SER A 117 5.71 28.53 -13.68
N ALA A 118 5.04 29.62 -14.09
CA ALA A 118 3.81 29.50 -14.87
C ALA A 118 4.01 28.74 -16.19
N GLU A 119 5.19 28.84 -16.78
CA GLU A 119 5.58 28.10 -18.00
C GLU A 119 5.74 26.59 -17.74
N ALA A 120 6.30 26.22 -16.58
CA ALA A 120 6.39 24.82 -16.17
C ALA A 120 4.99 24.22 -15.96
N VAL A 121 4.10 24.94 -15.25
CA VAL A 121 2.71 24.52 -15.04
C VAL A 121 1.97 24.36 -16.37
N ALA A 122 2.07 25.33 -17.27
CA ALA A 122 1.46 25.26 -18.60
C ALA A 122 1.95 24.05 -19.41
N THR A 123 3.25 23.72 -19.30
CA THR A 123 3.83 22.53 -19.95
C THR A 123 3.19 21.24 -19.43
N VAL A 124 2.98 21.11 -18.12
CA VAL A 124 2.33 19.92 -17.54
C VAL A 124 0.87 19.82 -17.93
N VAL A 125 0.14 20.93 -17.97
CA VAL A 125 -1.25 20.93 -18.45
C VAL A 125 -1.33 20.48 -19.90
N ASP A 126 -0.43 20.94 -20.78
CA ASP A 126 -0.36 20.51 -22.18
C ASP A 126 -0.03 19.01 -22.33
N ILE A 127 0.86 18.47 -21.49
CA ILE A 127 1.14 17.02 -21.43
C ILE A 127 -0.08 16.25 -20.96
N ALA A 128 -0.72 16.71 -19.87
CA ALA A 128 -1.93 16.09 -19.33
C ALA A 128 -3.05 16.09 -20.37
N GLU A 129 -3.30 17.20 -21.05
CA GLU A 129 -4.33 17.30 -22.10
C GLU A 129 -4.11 16.29 -23.23
N LYS A 130 -2.86 16.08 -23.62
CA LYS A 130 -2.50 15.13 -24.69
C LYS A 130 -2.53 13.67 -24.26
N HIS A 131 -2.19 13.38 -23.01
CA HIS A 131 -1.87 12.01 -22.58
C HIS A 131 -2.77 11.46 -21.47
N ILE A 132 -3.61 12.26 -20.80
CA ILE A 132 -4.45 11.80 -19.67
C ILE A 132 -5.31 10.58 -20.05
N GLY A 133 -5.86 10.57 -21.25
CA GLY A 133 -6.66 9.46 -21.78
C GLY A 133 -5.86 8.17 -22.02
N GLU A 134 -4.54 8.22 -22.08
CA GLU A 134 -3.66 7.05 -22.19
C GLU A 134 -3.41 6.39 -20.82
N PHE A 135 -3.60 7.13 -19.71
CA PHE A 135 -3.38 6.61 -18.36
C PHE A 135 -4.57 5.81 -17.82
N GLU A 136 -5.81 6.20 -18.14
CA GLU A 136 -7.01 5.49 -17.62
C GLU A 136 -7.00 3.97 -17.96
N PRO A 137 -6.69 3.54 -19.20
CA PRO A 137 -6.62 2.13 -19.53
C PRO A 137 -5.56 1.36 -18.74
N LEU A 138 -4.46 2.02 -18.35
CA LEU A 138 -3.40 1.42 -17.54
C LEU A 138 -3.90 1.12 -16.12
N VAL A 139 -4.62 2.06 -15.51
CA VAL A 139 -5.24 1.85 -14.19
C VAL A 139 -6.22 0.69 -14.24
N VAL A 140 -7.09 0.65 -15.26
CA VAL A 140 -8.07 -0.44 -15.43
C VAL A 140 -7.38 -1.79 -15.67
N HIS A 141 -6.32 -1.81 -16.48
CA HIS A 141 -5.53 -3.01 -16.75
C HIS A 141 -4.88 -3.55 -15.47
N ALA A 142 -4.17 -2.69 -14.74
CA ALA A 142 -3.52 -3.04 -13.49
C ALA A 142 -4.53 -3.54 -12.46
N TRP A 143 -5.65 -2.82 -12.28
CA TRP A 143 -6.73 -3.23 -11.38
C TRP A 143 -7.27 -4.63 -11.72
N ARG A 144 -7.55 -4.92 -13.00
CA ARG A 144 -8.01 -6.24 -13.44
C ARG A 144 -7.00 -7.34 -13.15
N ARG A 145 -5.71 -7.08 -13.35
CA ARG A 145 -4.64 -8.03 -13.03
C ARG A 145 -4.57 -8.31 -11.52
N GLN A 146 -4.68 -7.27 -10.70
CA GLN A 146 -4.70 -7.39 -9.25
C GLN A 146 -5.95 -8.13 -8.76
N LEU A 147 -7.10 -7.86 -9.35
CA LEU A 147 -8.35 -8.55 -9.04
C LEU A 147 -8.28 -10.05 -9.39
N ALA A 148 -7.71 -10.40 -10.55
CA ALA A 148 -7.49 -11.79 -10.93
C ALA A 148 -6.56 -12.51 -9.93
N ALA A 149 -5.44 -11.88 -9.55
CA ALA A 149 -4.52 -12.44 -8.57
C ALA A 149 -5.16 -12.62 -7.19
N ALA A 150 -5.94 -11.63 -6.73
CA ALA A 150 -6.67 -11.70 -5.47
C ALA A 150 -7.75 -12.80 -5.49
N GLY A 151 -8.48 -12.94 -6.60
CA GLY A 151 -9.46 -14.00 -6.81
C GLY A 151 -8.83 -15.39 -6.75
N THR A 152 -7.71 -15.61 -7.44
CA THR A 152 -6.97 -16.88 -7.38
C THR A 152 -6.56 -17.24 -5.95
N ARG A 153 -6.01 -16.28 -5.20
CA ARG A 153 -5.62 -16.49 -3.79
C ARG A 153 -6.83 -16.81 -2.91
N ALA A 154 -7.94 -16.08 -3.09
CA ALA A 154 -9.16 -16.33 -2.32
C ALA A 154 -9.71 -17.75 -2.57
N LEU A 155 -9.68 -18.22 -3.83
CA LEU A 155 -10.08 -19.58 -4.19
C LEU A 155 -9.13 -20.64 -3.61
N ALA A 156 -7.82 -20.42 -3.69
CA ALA A 156 -6.82 -21.32 -3.11
C ALA A 156 -6.94 -21.43 -1.58
N ALA A 157 -7.19 -20.29 -0.91
CA ALA A 157 -7.44 -20.25 0.53
C ALA A 157 -8.76 -20.93 0.92
N ALA A 158 -9.77 -20.90 0.05
CA ALA A 158 -11.02 -21.64 0.28
C ALA A 158 -10.81 -23.16 0.12
N ALA A 159 -9.98 -23.59 -0.83
CA ALA A 159 -9.69 -25.01 -1.09
C ALA A 159 -8.84 -25.66 0.01
N THR A 160 -7.94 -24.92 0.65
CA THR A 160 -7.05 -25.41 1.72
C THR A 160 -7.68 -25.46 3.11
N ARG A 161 -8.96 -25.06 3.26
CA ARG A 161 -9.74 -25.28 4.49
C ARG A 161 -10.12 -26.76 4.61
N GLU A 162 -9.14 -27.63 4.84
CA GLU A 162 -9.41 -29.01 5.24
C GLU A 162 -10.22 -29.00 6.56
N ASN A 163 -11.34 -29.74 6.55
CA ASN A 163 -12.39 -29.86 7.58
C ASN A 163 -13.60 -28.91 7.50
N GLY A 164 -13.67 -28.00 6.52
CA GLY A 164 -14.89 -27.20 6.34
C GLY A 164 -15.22 -26.28 7.51
N ASP A 165 -14.22 -25.94 8.34
CA ASP A 165 -14.37 -24.94 9.41
C ASP A 165 -14.27 -23.53 8.79
N PRO A 166 -15.38 -22.77 8.72
CA PRO A 166 -15.34 -21.38 8.27
C PRO A 166 -14.53 -20.48 9.20
N ALA A 167 -14.09 -20.92 10.38
CA ALA A 167 -13.22 -20.17 11.28
C ALA A 167 -11.70 -20.43 11.08
N ALA A 168 -11.29 -21.46 10.33
CA ALA A 168 -9.88 -21.78 10.10
C ALA A 168 -9.17 -20.67 9.30
N ARG A 169 -8.33 -19.88 9.97
CA ARG A 169 -7.59 -18.78 9.35
C ARG A 169 -6.46 -19.32 8.46
N PRO A 170 -6.22 -18.72 7.28
CA PRO A 170 -5.11 -19.13 6.43
C PRO A 170 -3.79 -18.99 7.19
N MET A 171 -2.94 -20.02 7.09
CA MET A 171 -1.56 -19.94 7.57
C MET A 171 -0.77 -19.11 6.56
N THR A 172 -0.03 -18.12 7.06
CA THR A 172 0.72 -17.19 6.22
C THR A 172 1.98 -16.79 6.97
N THR A 173 3.06 -16.63 6.23
CA THR A 173 4.28 -16.02 6.74
C THR A 173 4.18 -14.52 6.57
N VAL A 174 4.29 -13.77 7.66
CA VAL A 174 4.26 -12.31 7.65
C VAL A 174 5.55 -11.77 8.22
N GLY A 175 6.07 -10.71 7.63
CA GLY A 175 7.29 -10.09 8.09
C GLY A 175 7.26 -8.58 7.99
N PHE A 176 8.02 -7.95 8.88
CA PHE A 176 8.27 -6.53 8.88
C PHE A 176 9.76 -6.30 8.71
N ALA A 177 10.12 -5.42 7.77
CA ALA A 177 11.48 -4.91 7.64
C ALA A 177 11.45 -3.41 7.96
N ASP A 178 12.30 -3.00 8.88
CA ASP A 178 12.28 -1.66 9.48
C ASP A 178 13.70 -1.07 9.48
N MET A 179 13.85 0.16 9.02
CA MET A 179 15.14 0.84 8.93
C MET A 179 15.63 1.32 10.30
N VAL A 180 16.87 0.99 10.64
CA VAL A 180 17.43 1.31 11.95
C VAL A 180 17.67 2.81 12.06
N SER A 181 17.37 3.36 13.24
CA SER A 181 17.72 4.75 13.59
C SER A 181 17.15 5.82 12.64
N PHE A 182 16.03 5.56 11.96
CA PHE A 182 15.31 6.56 11.15
C PHE A 182 15.12 7.88 11.90
N THR A 183 14.72 7.84 13.17
CA THR A 183 14.54 9.03 14.03
C THR A 183 15.82 9.78 14.44
N GLN A 184 17.00 9.17 14.30
CA GLN A 184 18.30 9.83 14.50
C GLN A 184 18.83 10.38 13.19
N VAL A 185 18.77 9.58 12.12
CA VAL A 185 19.17 9.97 10.76
C VAL A 185 18.30 11.12 10.24
N SER A 186 17.00 11.14 10.56
CA SER A 186 16.07 12.23 10.23
C SER A 186 16.40 13.57 10.88
N ARG A 187 17.35 13.63 11.84
CA ARG A 187 17.82 14.88 12.46
C ARG A 187 19.10 15.41 11.83
N GLU A 188 19.80 14.57 11.07
CA GLU A 188 21.11 14.86 10.49
C GLU A 188 21.02 15.07 8.98
N LEU A 189 20.09 14.38 8.31
CA LEU A 189 19.78 14.58 6.89
C LEU A 189 18.78 15.72 6.67
N GLU A 190 18.91 16.41 5.55
CA GLU A 190 17.84 17.29 5.08
C GLU A 190 16.61 16.47 4.68
N GLU A 191 15.41 17.06 4.79
CA GLU A 191 14.12 16.37 4.55
C GLU A 191 14.05 15.67 3.18
N ILE A 192 14.71 16.25 2.18
CA ILE A 192 14.79 15.71 0.80
C ILE A 192 15.65 14.45 0.74
N GLU A 193 16.79 14.43 1.43
CA GLU A 193 17.69 13.27 1.47
C GLU A 193 17.03 12.10 2.21
N LEU A 194 16.32 12.39 3.29
CA LEU A 194 15.55 11.39 4.04
C LEU A 194 14.46 10.76 3.16
N ALA A 195 13.71 11.57 2.42
CA ALA A 195 12.66 11.09 1.52
C ALA A 195 13.25 10.15 0.45
N ARG A 196 14.40 10.50 -0.15
CA ARG A 196 15.07 9.65 -1.15
C ARG A 196 15.52 8.30 -0.59
N VAL A 197 16.05 8.28 0.63
CA VAL A 197 16.46 7.03 1.30
C VAL A 197 15.25 6.13 1.56
N VAL A 198 14.13 6.71 2.02
CA VAL A 198 12.89 5.97 2.25
C VAL A 198 12.31 5.42 0.94
N GLU A 199 12.23 6.24 -0.10
CA GLU A 199 11.75 5.81 -1.42
C GLU A 199 12.60 4.66 -1.96
N TRP A 200 13.93 4.79 -1.92
CA TRP A 200 14.83 3.73 -2.37
C TRP A 200 14.64 2.42 -1.58
N PHE A 201 14.46 2.52 -0.26
CA PHE A 201 14.20 1.36 0.58
C PHE A 201 12.86 0.70 0.23
N GLU A 202 11.79 1.47 0.10
CA GLU A 202 10.47 0.98 -0.25
C GLU A 202 10.46 0.30 -1.62
N GLU A 203 11.11 0.91 -2.64
CA GLU A 203 11.24 0.35 -3.99
C GLU A 203 12.04 -0.95 -3.99
N THR A 204 13.23 -0.95 -3.36
CA THR A 204 14.10 -2.13 -3.28
C THR A 204 13.40 -3.29 -2.57
N ALA A 205 12.73 -2.99 -1.46
CA ALA A 205 11.96 -4.01 -0.74
C ALA A 205 10.78 -4.52 -1.59
N ALA A 206 10.04 -3.64 -2.27
CA ALA A 206 8.92 -4.02 -3.12
C ALA A 206 9.35 -4.98 -4.25
N ASP A 207 10.47 -4.68 -4.91
CA ASP A 207 11.03 -5.51 -5.99
C ASP A 207 11.50 -6.88 -5.49
N ILE A 208 12.19 -6.92 -4.35
CA ILE A 208 12.61 -8.18 -3.72
C ILE A 208 11.39 -9.02 -3.32
N ILE A 209 10.40 -8.40 -2.66
CA ILE A 209 9.19 -9.09 -2.23
C ILE A 209 8.46 -9.68 -3.44
N ALA A 210 8.29 -8.91 -4.52
CA ALA A 210 7.62 -9.37 -5.72
C ALA A 210 8.39 -10.49 -6.44
N SER A 211 9.71 -10.35 -6.59
CA SER A 211 10.56 -11.32 -7.29
C SER A 211 10.67 -12.67 -6.55
N CYS A 212 10.62 -12.66 -5.22
CA CYS A 212 10.54 -13.87 -4.41
C CYS A 212 9.14 -14.53 -4.41
N GLY A 213 8.11 -13.89 -4.98
CA GLY A 213 6.74 -14.40 -4.99
C GLY A 213 5.93 -14.05 -3.73
N GLY A 214 6.40 -13.09 -2.94
CA GLY A 214 5.65 -12.51 -1.84
C GLY A 214 4.69 -11.40 -2.27
N ARG A 215 4.02 -10.82 -1.28
CA ARG A 215 3.12 -9.69 -1.44
C ARG A 215 3.50 -8.58 -0.47
N LEU A 216 3.85 -7.42 -1.00
CA LEU A 216 3.91 -6.18 -0.23
C LEU A 216 2.49 -5.83 0.20
N VAL A 217 2.26 -5.78 1.51
CA VAL A 217 0.93 -5.50 2.08
C VAL A 217 0.73 -3.99 2.19
N LYS A 218 1.70 -3.31 2.80
CA LYS A 218 1.74 -1.86 2.97
C LYS A 218 3.14 -1.41 3.35
N THR A 219 3.38 -0.12 3.14
CA THR A 219 4.53 0.61 3.69
C THR A 219 4.05 1.61 4.73
N LEU A 220 4.93 1.92 5.69
CA LEU A 220 4.70 2.82 6.81
C LEU A 220 5.94 3.71 6.97
N GLY A 221 6.34 4.40 5.90
CA GLY A 221 7.56 5.20 5.88
C GLY A 221 8.78 4.29 5.85
N ASP A 222 9.50 4.20 6.96
CA ASP A 222 10.72 3.41 7.12
C ASP A 222 10.48 1.92 7.41
N GLU A 223 9.22 1.48 7.46
CA GLU A 223 8.82 0.10 7.70
C GLU A 223 7.97 -0.46 6.54
N VAL A 224 8.28 -1.69 6.11
CA VAL A 224 7.49 -2.44 5.12
C VAL A 224 6.90 -3.69 5.76
N LEU A 225 5.62 -3.95 5.49
CA LEU A 225 4.94 -5.19 5.85
C LEU A 225 4.75 -6.05 4.61
N PHE A 226 5.26 -7.28 4.64
CA PHE A 226 5.09 -8.27 3.59
C PHE A 226 4.40 -9.54 4.09
N SER A 227 3.84 -10.29 3.14
CA SER A 227 3.24 -11.60 3.38
C SER A 227 3.65 -12.59 2.31
N ALA A 228 3.80 -13.85 2.69
CA ALA A 228 4.12 -14.96 1.79
C ALA A 228 3.27 -16.19 2.15
N GLU A 229 2.89 -16.95 1.13
CA GLU A 229 2.05 -18.14 1.31
C GLU A 229 2.82 -19.27 2.02
N THR A 230 4.14 -19.36 1.82
CA THR A 230 4.98 -20.40 2.42
C THR A 230 6.03 -19.85 3.40
N PRO A 231 6.48 -20.67 4.37
CA PRO A 231 7.61 -20.37 5.25
C PRO A 231 8.88 -19.97 4.50
N GLU A 232 9.25 -20.72 3.46
CA GLU A 232 10.49 -20.59 2.69
C GLU A 232 10.52 -19.29 1.90
N VAL A 233 9.42 -18.92 1.24
CA VAL A 233 9.32 -17.64 0.52
C VAL A 233 9.45 -16.48 1.50
N GLY A 234 8.79 -16.54 2.66
CA GLY A 234 8.90 -15.50 3.67
C GLY A 234 10.32 -15.38 4.27
N ALA A 235 11.01 -16.51 4.43
CA ALA A 235 12.40 -16.57 4.86
C ALA A 235 13.35 -15.94 3.82
N GLU A 236 13.20 -16.30 2.54
CA GLU A 236 14.03 -15.75 1.46
C GLU A 236 13.83 -14.25 1.28
N ILE A 237 12.59 -13.76 1.35
CA ILE A 237 12.31 -12.31 1.31
C ILE A 237 13.08 -11.62 2.43
N ALA A 238 12.94 -12.10 3.66
CA ALA A 238 13.56 -11.48 4.82
C ALA A 238 15.09 -11.44 4.72
N LEU A 239 15.70 -12.55 4.30
CA LEU A 239 17.15 -12.66 4.13
C LEU A 239 17.67 -11.81 2.96
N THR A 240 16.90 -11.71 1.87
CA THR A 240 17.28 -10.91 0.69
C THR A 240 17.16 -9.42 0.97
N VAL A 241 16.09 -8.97 1.62
CA VAL A 241 15.91 -7.57 2.03
C VAL A 241 17.02 -7.16 3.00
N ALA A 242 17.29 -7.96 4.04
CA ALA A 242 18.34 -7.65 5.00
C ALA A 242 19.73 -7.54 4.33
N ALA A 243 20.05 -8.45 3.41
CA ALA A 243 21.34 -8.45 2.71
C ALA A 243 21.49 -7.28 1.73
N ALA A 244 20.48 -7.02 0.89
CA ALA A 244 20.54 -5.98 -0.14
C ALA A 244 20.76 -4.58 0.45
N ILE A 245 20.22 -4.32 1.63
CA ILE A 245 20.30 -3.01 2.28
C ILE A 245 21.59 -2.87 3.08
N GLN A 246 22.08 -3.96 3.68
CA GLN A 246 23.37 -3.95 4.39
C GLN A 246 24.55 -3.68 3.45
N ASP A 247 24.42 -3.98 2.16
CA ASP A 247 25.44 -3.70 1.14
C ASP A 247 25.43 -2.23 0.67
N GLU A 248 24.41 -1.44 1.05
CA GLU A 248 24.29 -0.03 0.68
C GLU A 248 24.85 0.89 1.77
N THR A 249 25.80 1.75 1.40
CA THR A 249 26.57 2.54 2.40
C THR A 249 25.84 3.81 2.80
N GLU A 250 24.96 4.32 1.93
CA GLU A 250 24.21 5.56 2.16
C GLU A 250 22.86 5.32 2.87
N VAL A 251 22.52 4.05 3.14
CA VAL A 251 21.23 3.65 3.71
C VAL A 251 21.45 2.97 5.06
N PRO A 252 20.71 3.34 6.12
CA PRO A 252 20.81 2.65 7.39
C PRO A 252 20.41 1.17 7.27
N ASP A 253 21.12 0.33 8.00
CA ASP A 253 20.80 -1.10 8.12
C ASP A 253 19.32 -1.33 8.43
N VAL A 254 18.80 -2.45 7.95
CA VAL A 254 17.44 -2.88 8.23
C VAL A 254 17.42 -4.05 9.21
N ARG A 255 16.43 -4.04 10.09
CA ARG A 255 16.12 -5.17 10.97
C ARG A 255 14.85 -5.84 10.47
N VAL A 256 14.82 -7.17 10.46
CA VAL A 256 13.68 -7.93 9.93
C VAL A 256 13.14 -8.90 10.97
N GLY A 257 11.83 -8.89 11.16
CA GLY A 257 11.12 -9.83 12.03
C GLY A 257 10.06 -10.58 11.25
N VAL A 258 10.04 -11.91 11.37
CA VAL A 258 9.13 -12.77 10.61
C VAL A 258 8.43 -13.77 11.53
N ALA A 259 7.13 -13.96 11.31
CA ALA A 259 6.37 -15.00 12.01
C ALA A 259 5.51 -15.78 11.04
N HIS A 260 5.35 -17.08 11.30
CA HIS A 260 4.45 -17.95 10.54
C HIS A 260 3.23 -18.31 11.40
N GLY A 261 2.02 -18.15 10.86
CA GLY A 261 0.83 -18.39 11.65
C GLY A 261 -0.49 -17.97 10.99
N PRO A 262 -1.62 -18.17 11.70
CA PRO A 262 -2.94 -17.78 11.21
C PRO A 262 -3.11 -16.26 11.15
N VAL A 263 -3.56 -15.73 10.01
CA VAL A 263 -3.83 -14.29 9.83
C VAL A 263 -5.29 -14.03 9.44
N LEU A 264 -5.78 -12.83 9.76
CA LEU A 264 -7.06 -12.31 9.32
C LEU A 264 -6.83 -11.32 8.16
N PRO A 265 -7.09 -11.70 6.91
CA PRO A 265 -7.07 -10.74 5.80
C PRO A 265 -8.30 -9.84 5.89
N LEU A 266 -8.10 -8.52 5.86
CA LEU A 266 -9.19 -7.54 5.92
C LEU A 266 -8.82 -6.30 5.10
N MET A 267 -9.67 -5.96 4.13
CA MET A 267 -9.52 -4.76 3.28
C MET A 267 -8.13 -4.61 2.64
N GLY A 268 -7.53 -5.72 2.19
CA GLY A 268 -6.19 -5.73 1.58
C GLY A 268 -5.03 -5.80 2.58
N ASP A 269 -5.30 -5.65 3.88
CA ASP A 269 -4.33 -5.73 4.96
C ASP A 269 -4.38 -7.12 5.66
N VAL A 270 -3.45 -7.38 6.58
CA VAL A 270 -3.39 -8.59 7.42
C VAL A 270 -3.34 -8.23 8.90
N PHE A 271 -4.14 -8.93 9.70
CA PHE A 271 -4.23 -8.71 11.15
C PHE A 271 -4.08 -10.02 11.92
N GLY A 272 -3.75 -9.92 13.20
CA GLY A 272 -3.76 -11.05 14.13
C GLY A 272 -2.53 -11.12 15.03
N THR A 273 -2.52 -12.13 15.89
CA THR A 273 -1.42 -12.38 16.83
C THR A 273 -0.10 -12.65 16.11
N THR A 274 -0.13 -13.29 14.93
CA THR A 274 1.05 -13.54 14.10
C THR A 274 1.66 -12.25 13.57
N VAL A 275 0.84 -11.31 13.08
CA VAL A 275 1.31 -9.98 12.64
C VAL A 275 1.92 -9.20 13.80
N ASN A 276 1.25 -9.21 14.96
CA ASN A 276 1.78 -8.58 16.17
C ASN A 276 3.10 -9.20 16.62
N LEU A 277 3.26 -10.52 16.48
CA LEU A 277 4.48 -11.22 16.82
C LEU A 277 5.61 -10.82 15.87
N ALA A 278 5.40 -10.83 14.56
CA ALA A 278 6.39 -10.41 13.57
C ALA A 278 6.92 -8.99 13.86
N ALA A 279 6.02 -8.01 14.06
CA ALA A 279 6.40 -6.64 14.41
C ALA A 279 7.26 -6.56 15.69
N ARG A 280 6.96 -7.41 16.69
CA ARG A 280 7.74 -7.44 17.94
C ARG A 280 9.08 -8.13 17.77
N LEU A 281 9.18 -9.14 16.90
CA LEU A 281 10.45 -9.78 16.55
C LEU A 281 11.36 -8.81 15.82
N THR A 282 10.82 -7.95 14.96
CA THR A 282 11.56 -6.87 14.30
C THR A 282 12.23 -5.97 15.31
N SER A 283 11.52 -5.55 16.36
CA SER A 283 12.10 -4.75 17.45
C SER A 283 13.18 -5.48 18.27
N LEU A 284 13.24 -6.82 18.21
CA LEU A 284 14.26 -7.63 18.88
C LEU A 284 15.48 -7.91 17.99
N ALA A 285 15.35 -7.71 16.68
CA ALA A 285 16.41 -7.90 15.72
C ALA A 285 17.48 -6.81 15.85
N ARG A 286 18.74 -7.24 15.70
CA ARG A 286 19.87 -6.33 15.54
C ARG A 286 19.87 -5.76 14.11
N PRO A 287 20.54 -4.63 13.86
CA PRO A 287 20.78 -4.14 12.51
C PRO A 287 21.36 -5.25 11.61
N GLY A 288 20.82 -5.39 10.39
CA GLY A 288 21.18 -6.43 9.42
C GLY A 288 20.69 -7.85 9.75
N ALA A 289 20.03 -8.07 10.88
CA ALA A 289 19.62 -9.39 11.33
C ALA A 289 18.15 -9.72 11.02
N VAL A 290 17.89 -10.99 10.71
CA VAL A 290 16.55 -11.55 10.62
C VAL A 290 16.23 -12.36 11.87
N VAL A 291 15.12 -12.02 12.54
CA VAL A 291 14.63 -12.74 13.71
C VAL A 291 13.27 -13.38 13.41
N ILE A 292 13.15 -14.67 13.73
CA ILE A 292 11.95 -15.47 13.44
C ILE A 292 11.32 -16.06 14.71
N ASP A 293 10.05 -16.43 14.59
CA ASP A 293 9.33 -17.14 15.64
C ASP A 293 9.61 -18.64 15.67
N GLY A 294 9.10 -19.33 16.70
CA GLY A 294 9.33 -20.76 16.87
C GLY A 294 8.66 -21.64 15.82
N GLU A 295 7.49 -21.24 15.29
CA GLU A 295 6.81 -21.98 14.24
C GLU A 295 7.61 -21.92 12.93
N LEU A 296 8.06 -20.73 12.53
CA LEU A 296 8.90 -20.59 11.34
C LEU A 296 10.24 -21.31 11.52
N ALA A 297 10.87 -21.21 12.69
CA ALA A 297 12.12 -21.93 12.99
C ALA A 297 11.98 -23.44 12.80
N ALA A 298 10.92 -24.04 13.36
CA ALA A 298 10.68 -25.48 13.26
C ALA A 298 10.50 -25.97 11.82
N ARG A 299 10.00 -25.11 10.92
CA ARG A 299 9.80 -25.44 9.50
C ARG A 299 11.07 -25.30 8.67
N LEU A 300 12.03 -24.50 9.12
CA LEU A 300 13.26 -24.23 8.39
C LEU A 300 14.46 -25.03 8.91
N GLU A 301 14.44 -25.52 10.15
CA GLU A 301 15.59 -26.16 10.83
C GLU A 301 16.16 -27.36 10.07
N ASP A 302 15.32 -28.10 9.33
CA ASP A 302 15.72 -29.27 8.54
C ASP A 302 15.98 -28.97 7.05
N LEU A 303 15.81 -27.73 6.61
CA LEU A 303 15.96 -27.36 5.21
C LEU A 303 17.39 -26.93 4.88
N PRO A 304 17.97 -27.41 3.77
CA PRO A 304 19.30 -26.97 3.34
C PRO A 304 19.26 -25.49 2.95
N GLY A 305 20.28 -24.73 3.33
CA GLY A 305 20.39 -23.32 3.00
C GLY A 305 19.97 -22.36 4.12
N TYR A 306 19.40 -22.86 5.22
CA TYR A 306 19.09 -22.06 6.41
C TYR A 306 19.90 -22.47 7.63
N GLU A 307 20.37 -21.48 8.38
CA GLU A 307 20.90 -21.67 9.72
C GLU A 307 19.97 -20.96 10.72
N VAL A 308 19.45 -21.73 11.68
CA VAL A 308 18.49 -21.24 12.68
C VAL A 308 19.14 -21.32 14.06
N THR A 309 19.43 -20.16 14.65
CA THR A 309 20.07 -20.08 15.97
C THR A 309 19.09 -19.63 17.04
N ARG A 310 18.85 -20.46 18.05
CA ARG A 310 18.02 -20.08 19.21
C ARG A 310 18.69 -18.97 20.02
N ILE A 311 17.94 -17.89 20.32
CA ILE A 311 18.43 -16.79 21.18
C ILE A 311 17.65 -16.72 22.51
N VAL A 312 18.02 -15.81 23.41
CA VAL A 312 17.41 -15.73 24.74
C VAL A 312 15.91 -15.42 24.66
N ARG A 313 15.09 -16.10 25.46
CA ARG A 313 13.65 -15.82 25.59
C ARG A 313 13.42 -14.38 26.06
N ARG A 314 12.45 -13.69 25.48
CA ARG A 314 12.14 -12.29 25.82
C ARG A 314 10.67 -12.15 26.19
N PRO A 315 10.34 -11.38 27.24
CA PRO A 315 8.97 -10.94 27.45
C PRO A 315 8.59 -9.97 26.34
N VAL A 316 7.50 -10.27 25.64
CA VAL A 316 6.95 -9.46 24.56
C VAL A 316 5.60 -8.92 25.01
N ARG A 317 5.45 -7.59 24.96
CA ARG A 317 4.23 -6.91 25.38
C ARG A 317 3.01 -7.45 24.62
N GLY A 318 2.04 -7.99 25.36
CA GLY A 318 0.80 -8.55 24.80
C GLY A 318 0.89 -9.98 24.28
N LEU A 319 2.08 -10.61 24.31
CA LEU A 319 2.30 -11.98 23.79
C LEU A 319 2.97 -12.92 24.82
N GLY A 320 3.39 -12.41 25.98
CA GLY A 320 4.03 -13.22 27.02
C GLY A 320 5.49 -13.51 26.70
N ILE A 321 6.02 -14.64 27.17
CA ILE A 321 7.43 -15.01 26.98
C ILE A 321 7.59 -15.77 25.66
N VAL A 322 8.22 -15.12 24.68
CA VAL A 322 8.48 -15.68 23.34
C VAL A 322 9.89 -16.28 23.31
N GLN A 323 10.05 -17.34 22.51
CA GLN A 323 11.34 -17.93 22.15
C GLN A 323 11.70 -17.53 20.71
N PRO A 324 12.51 -16.48 20.51
CA PRO A 324 12.96 -16.08 19.17
C PRO A 324 14.17 -16.88 18.68
N TYR A 325 14.39 -16.82 17.38
CA TYR A 325 15.53 -17.42 16.68
C TYR A 325 16.11 -16.41 15.69
N VAL A 326 17.43 -16.45 15.47
CA VAL A 326 18.08 -15.72 14.39
C VAL A 326 18.16 -16.63 13.18
N LEU A 327 17.76 -16.10 12.02
CA LEU A 327 17.82 -16.80 10.74
C LEU A 327 18.98 -16.26 9.90
N ARG A 328 19.75 -17.17 9.29
CA ARG A 328 20.82 -16.85 8.32
C ARG A 328 20.80 -17.82 7.15
N ARG A 329 21.47 -17.44 6.05
CA ARG A 329 21.79 -18.36 4.96
C ARG A 329 22.94 -19.28 5.38
N SER A 330 22.79 -20.59 5.18
CA SER A 330 23.88 -21.54 5.38
C SER A 330 25.02 -21.23 4.40
N GLY A 331 26.22 -20.91 4.92
CA GLY A 331 27.41 -20.66 4.11
C GLY A 331 27.72 -19.20 3.77
N GLY A 332 26.98 -18.23 4.31
CA GLY A 332 27.40 -16.81 4.29
C GLY A 332 28.61 -16.55 5.19
N PRO A 333 29.38 -15.47 4.98
CA PRO A 333 30.53 -15.14 5.83
C PRO A 333 30.04 -14.90 7.26
N GLY A 334 30.25 -15.89 8.12
CA GLY A 334 29.90 -15.80 9.54
C GLY A 334 30.65 -14.65 10.18
N THR A 335 29.92 -13.69 10.75
CA THR A 335 30.47 -12.73 11.69
C THR A 335 31.02 -13.50 12.89
N ALA A 336 32.33 -13.76 12.87
CA ALA A 336 33.10 -14.10 14.05
C ALA A 336 33.11 -12.89 14.97
N GLY A 337 32.55 -13.04 16.17
CA GLY A 337 32.52 -12.03 17.24
C GLY A 337 31.91 -12.61 18.50
#